data_AF-A0A4Y8C866-F1
#
_entry.id   AF-A0A4Y8C866-F1
#
_cell.length_a   1.000
_cell.length_b   1.000
_cell.length_c   1.000
_cell.angle_alpha   90.00
_cell.angle_beta   90.00
_cell.angle_gamma   90.00
#
_symmetry.space_group_name_H-M   'P 1'
#
loop_
_entity.id
_entity.type
_entity.pdbx_description
1 polymer ?
#
loop_
_entity_poly.entity_id
_entity_poly.type
_entity_poly.pdbx_seq_one_letter_code
_entity_poly.pdbx_strand_id
1 'polypeptide(L)'
;VGASFIQGFTNGMWPIAWIIIAAIFLYKLSIKSGSFEIIKKSVMSITPDHRIQVILIGFCFGSFLEGAIGFGGPVAITAALLVGLGLRPLQAAGLCLIANT
;
A
#
# COMPACT_ATOMS: atom_id res chain seq x y z
N VAL A 1 0.71 -35.06 -18.22
CA VAL A 1 -0.26 -33.97 -17.96
C VAL A 1 -0.46 -33.73 -16.46
N GLY A 2 -0.75 -34.74 -15.62
CA GLY A 2 -0.94 -34.54 -14.17
C GLY A 2 0.30 -34.04 -13.38
N ALA A 3 1.50 -34.53 -13.69
CA ALA A 3 2.73 -34.11 -12.99
C ALA A 3 3.09 -32.64 -13.22
N SER A 4 2.90 -32.13 -14.44
CA SER A 4 3.16 -30.73 -14.79
C SER A 4 2.18 -29.76 -14.12
N PHE A 5 0.93 -30.20 -13.87
CA PHE A 5 -0.06 -29.43 -13.11
C PHE A 5 0.36 -29.25 -11.64
N ILE A 6 0.78 -30.33 -10.98
CA ILE A 6 1.19 -30.31 -9.57
C ILE A 6 2.47 -29.48 -9.40
N GLN A 7 3.40 -29.59 -10.35
CA GLN A 7 4.65 -28.84 -10.32
C GLN A 7 4.42 -27.33 -10.57
N GLY A 8 3.57 -26.96 -11.51
CA GLY A 8 3.19 -25.55 -11.74
C GLY A 8 2.47 -24.93 -10.55
N PHE A 9 1.53 -25.68 -9.94
CA PHE A 9 0.80 -25.24 -8.76
C PHE A 9 1.71 -25.03 -7.55
N THR A 10 2.58 -25.99 -7.26
CA THR A 10 3.52 -25.90 -6.14
C THR A 10 4.55 -24.78 -6.35
N ASN A 11 5.09 -24.65 -7.56
CA ASN A 11 6.08 -23.61 -7.87
C ASN A 11 5.50 -22.20 -7.87
N GLY A 12 4.21 -22.02 -8.16
CA GLY A 12 3.54 -20.73 -8.01
C GLY A 12 3.17 -20.45 -6.56
N MET A 13 2.47 -21.39 -5.91
CA MET A 13 1.95 -21.18 -4.56
C MET A 13 3.03 -20.99 -3.51
N TRP A 14 4.13 -21.74 -3.60
CA TRP A 14 5.19 -21.69 -2.59
C TRP A 14 5.81 -20.29 -2.43
N PRO A 15 6.33 -19.64 -3.50
CA PRO A 15 6.87 -18.29 -3.39
C PRO A 15 5.80 -17.24 -3.05
N ILE A 16 4.59 -17.35 -3.61
CA ILE A 16 3.50 -16.38 -3.34
C ILE A 16 3.08 -16.44 -1.86
N ALA A 17 2.92 -17.64 -1.30
CA ALA A 17 2.60 -17.82 0.11
C ALA A 17 3.69 -17.22 1.01
N TRP A 18 4.97 -17.42 0.67
CA TRP A 18 6.09 -16.88 1.43
C TRP A 18 6.12 -15.34 1.41
N ILE A 19 5.86 -14.72 0.25
CA ILE A 19 5.78 -13.25 0.11
C ILE A 19 4.65 -12.69 0.98
N ILE A 20 3.46 -13.29 0.93
CA ILE A 20 2.30 -12.81 1.70
C ILE A 20 2.56 -12.92 3.21
N ILE A 21 3.12 -14.04 3.67
CA ILE A 21 3.45 -14.24 5.09
C ILE A 21 4.48 -13.20 5.55
N ALA A 22 5.57 -13.01 4.79
CA ALA A 22 6.60 -12.02 5.10
C ALA A 22 6.03 -10.59 5.11
N ALA A 23 5.19 -10.24 4.14
CA ALA A 23 4.55 -8.94 4.04
C ALA A 23 3.62 -8.66 5.23
N ILE A 24 2.76 -9.61 5.60
CA ILE A 24 1.86 -9.47 6.76
C ILE A 24 2.67 -9.36 8.05
N PHE A 25 3.72 -10.17 8.21
CA PHE A 25 4.60 -10.09 9.36
C PHE A 25 5.25 -8.71 9.49
N LEU A 26 5.83 -8.20 8.40
CA LEU A 26 6.48 -6.89 8.36
C LEU A 26 5.46 -5.76 8.59
N TYR A 27 4.26 -5.86 8.03
CA TYR A 27 3.16 -4.94 8.30
C TYR A 27 2.77 -4.91 9.78
N LYS A 28 2.55 -6.07 10.40
CA LYS A 28 2.23 -6.18 11.83
C LYS A 28 3.37 -5.65 12.70
N LEU A 29 4.62 -5.90 12.31
CA LEU A 29 5.81 -5.36 12.98
C LEU A 29 5.84 -3.82 12.90
N SER A 30 5.59 -3.27 11.71
CA SER A 30 5.61 -1.82 11.45
C SER A 30 4.51 -1.07 12.23
N ILE A 31 3.31 -1.67 12.35
CA ILE A 31 2.25 -1.15 13.21
C ILE A 31 2.65 -1.21 14.67
N LYS A 32 3.17 -2.34 15.13
CA LYS A 32 3.55 -2.53 16.54
C LYS A 32 4.71 -1.62 16.96
N SER A 33 5.61 -1.31 16.03
CA SER A 33 6.72 -0.36 16.23
C SER A 33 6.28 1.11 16.23
N GLY A 34 5.04 1.42 15.87
CA GLY A 34 4.53 2.79 15.78
C GLY A 34 5.13 3.64 14.65
N SER A 35 6.06 3.07 13.85
CA SER A 35 6.74 3.77 12.76
C SER A 35 5.78 4.24 11.67
N PHE A 36 4.66 3.55 11.47
CA PHE A 36 3.62 3.97 10.54
C PHE A 36 3.00 5.32 10.91
N GLU A 37 2.75 5.57 12.20
CA GLU A 37 2.24 6.87 12.68
C GLU A 37 3.26 7.98 12.53
N ILE A 38 4.55 7.66 12.65
CA ILE A 38 5.64 8.62 12.41
C ILE A 38 5.67 9.01 10.93
N ILE A 39 5.60 8.05 10.02
CA ILE A 39 5.55 8.31 8.56
C ILE A 39 4.34 9.18 8.22
N LYS A 40 3.16 8.82 8.75
CA LYS A 40 1.94 9.62 8.57
C LYS A 40 2.13 11.06 9.05
N LYS A 41 2.67 11.27 10.25
CA LYS A 41 2.95 12.61 10.79
C LYS A 41 3.97 13.38 9.97
N SER A 42 5.04 12.74 9.51
CA SER A 42 6.04 13.37 8.66
C SER A 42 5.43 13.86 7.35
N VAL A 43 4.61 13.04 6.68
CA VAL A 43 3.92 13.43 5.44
C VAL A 43 2.87 14.53 5.70
N MET A 44 2.16 14.48 6.83
CA MET A 44 1.24 15.56 7.23
C MET A 44 1.95 16.89 7.50
N SER A 45 3.20 16.86 7.97
CA SER A 45 3.94 18.08 8.33
C SER A 45 4.46 18.87 7.12
N ILE A 46 4.46 18.29 5.92
CA ILE A 46 5.01 18.93 4.71
C ILE A 46 4.14 20.10 4.24
N THR A 47 2.82 20.00 4.33
CA THR A 47 1.92 21.02 3.80
C THR A 47 0.62 21.09 4.61
N PRO A 48 0.19 22.29 5.05
CA PRO A 48 -1.07 22.48 5.77
C PRO A 48 -2.31 22.42 4.85
N ASP A 49 -2.15 22.59 3.54
CA ASP A 49 -3.23 22.53 2.56
C ASP A 49 -3.67 21.09 2.26
N HIS A 50 -4.91 20.77 2.65
CA HIS A 50 -5.51 19.44 2.47
C HIS A 50 -5.52 18.97 1.00
N ARG A 51 -5.68 19.89 0.03
CA ARG A 51 -5.74 19.55 -1.40
C ARG A 51 -4.39 19.08 -1.94
N ILE A 52 -3.32 19.81 -1.59
CA ILE A 52 -1.95 19.52 -2.04
C ILE A 52 -1.47 18.23 -1.34
N GLN A 53 -1.79 18.08 -0.06
CA GLN A 53 -1.46 16.88 0.71
C GLN A 53 -2.08 15.61 0.12
N VAL A 54 -3.32 15.71 -0.34
CA VAL A 54 -4.03 14.59 -0.97
C VAL A 54 -3.36 14.19 -2.30
N ILE A 55 -2.91 15.15 -3.11
CA ILE A 55 -2.14 14.88 -4.34
C ILE A 55 -0.77 14.27 -3.99
N LEU A 56 -0.08 14.80 -2.98
CA LEU A 56 1.21 14.30 -2.53
C LEU A 56 1.14 12.83 -2.08
N ILE A 57 0.10 12.47 -1.31
CA ILE A 57 -0.09 11.10 -0.82
C ILE A 57 -0.60 10.18 -1.93
N GLY A 58 -1.64 10.59 -2.65
CA GLY A 58 -2.27 9.74 -3.66
C GLY A 58 -1.40 9.50 -4.88
N PHE A 59 -0.68 10.53 -5.34
CA PHE A 59 0.13 10.47 -6.57
C PHE A 59 1.62 10.23 -6.27
N CYS A 60 2.30 11.17 -5.60
CA CYS A 60 3.76 11.06 -5.41
C CYS A 60 4.17 9.88 -4.53
N PHE A 61 3.54 9.74 -3.36
CA PHE A 61 3.82 8.62 -2.45
C PHE A 61 3.27 7.30 -3.00
N GLY A 62 2.12 7.33 -3.67
CA GLY A 62 1.54 6.19 -4.38
C GLY A 62 2.49 5.60 -5.44
N SER A 63 2.93 6.41 -6.40
CA SER A 63 3.86 5.98 -7.46
C SER A 63 5.22 5.53 -6.91
N PHE A 64 5.71 6.13 -5.81
CA PHE A 64 6.92 5.66 -5.12
C PHE A 64 6.75 4.23 -4.58
N LEU A 65 5.62 3.95 -3.93
CA LEU A 65 5.29 2.61 -3.43
C LEU A 65 5.03 1.62 -4.58
N GLU A 66 4.47 2.06 -5.70
CA GLU A 66 4.28 1.25 -6.92
C GLU A 66 5.61 0.76 -7.48
N GLY A 67 6.63 1.61 -7.53
CA GLY A 67 7.98 1.22 -7.94
C GLY A 67 8.66 0.23 -6.99
N ALA A 68 8.23 0.14 -5.72
CA ALA A 68 8.85 -0.72 -4.71
C ALA A 68 8.11 -2.05 -4.49
N ILE A 69 6.77 -2.03 -4.52
CA ILE A 69 5.92 -3.18 -4.17
C ILE A 69 5.41 -3.88 -5.43
N GLY A 70 5.07 -3.12 -6.47
CA GLY A 70 4.32 -3.60 -7.64
C GLY A 70 2.92 -4.13 -7.25
N PHE A 71 2.00 -4.21 -8.20
CA PHE A 71 0.69 -4.88 -8.03
C PHE A 71 -0.33 -4.20 -7.08
N GLY A 72 -0.64 -2.91 -7.24
CA GLY A 72 -1.86 -2.29 -6.67
C GLY A 72 -1.97 -2.22 -5.14
N GLY A 73 -1.03 -2.84 -4.40
CA GLY A 73 -0.83 -2.64 -2.96
C GLY A 73 -0.64 -1.18 -2.54
N PRO A 74 0.04 -0.33 -3.33
CA PRO A 74 0.19 1.11 -3.04
C PRO A 74 -1.12 1.87 -2.93
N VAL A 75 -2.09 1.57 -3.80
CA VAL A 75 -3.43 2.18 -3.75
C VAL A 75 -4.12 1.89 -2.42
N ALA A 76 -3.99 0.66 -1.91
CA ALA A 76 -4.56 0.28 -0.62
C ALA A 76 -3.89 1.03 0.55
N ILE A 77 -2.57 1.19 0.52
CA ILE A 77 -1.81 1.86 1.58
C ILE A 77 -2.10 3.36 1.59
N THR A 78 -2.07 4.01 0.42
CA THR A 78 -2.35 5.45 0.29
C THR A 78 -3.81 5.79 0.61
N ALA A 79 -4.76 4.95 0.20
CA ALA A 79 -6.17 5.12 0.54
C ALA A 79 -6.39 4.99 2.06
N ALA A 80 -5.77 4.00 2.72
CA ALA A 80 -5.83 3.85 4.17
C ALA A 80 -5.23 5.07 4.90
N LEU A 81 -4.16 5.65 4.36
CA LEU A 81 -3.55 6.87 4.89
C LEU A 81 -4.51 8.06 4.79
N LEU A 82 -5.13 8.28 3.62
CA LEU A 82 -6.12 9.34 3.38
C LEU A 82 -7.37 9.19 4.26
N VAL A 83 -7.87 7.97 4.47
CA VAL A 83 -8.97 7.71 5.41
C VAL A 83 -8.56 8.06 6.84
N GLY A 84 -7.32 7.74 7.23
CA GLY A 84 -6.75 8.14 8.51
C GLY A 84 -6.58 9.66 8.71
N LEU A 85 -6.73 10.46 7.65
CA LEU A 85 -6.70 11.93 7.67
C LEU A 85 -8.10 12.56 7.72
N GLY A 86 -9.17 11.75 7.72
CA GLY A 86 -10.55 12.22 7.81
C GLY A 86 -11.28 12.32 6.48
N LEU A 87 -10.68 11.87 5.36
CA LEU A 87 -11.40 11.76 4.09
C LEU A 87 -12.40 10.59 4.12
N ARG A 88 -13.52 10.73 3.40
CA ARG A 88 -14.49 9.65 3.28
C ARG A 88 -13.86 8.45 2.56
N PRO A 89 -14.06 7.21 3.03
CA PRO A 89 -13.44 6.01 2.47
C PRO A 89 -13.59 5.86 0.95
N LEU A 90 -14.79 6.14 0.43
CA LEU A 90 -15.07 6.04 -1.00
C LEU A 90 -14.33 7.10 -1.83
N GLN A 91 -14.18 8.31 -1.28
CA GLN A 91 -13.47 9.41 -1.94
C GLN A 91 -11.96 9.18 -1.90
N ALA A 92 -11.43 8.74 -0.75
CA ALA A 92 -10.01 8.39 -0.60
C ALA A 92 -9.62 7.26 -1.55
N ALA A 93 -10.41 6.18 -1.60
CA ALA A 93 -10.18 5.07 -2.52
C ALA A 93 -10.26 5.52 -3.97
N GLY A 94 -11.30 6.26 -4.36
CA GLY A 94 -11.47 6.73 -5.73
C GLY A 94 -10.35 7.67 -6.18
N LEU A 95 -9.90 8.57 -5.31
CA LEU A 95 -8.82 9.49 -5.65
C LEU A 95 -7.46 8.80 -5.75
N CYS A 96 -7.16 7.85 -4.86
CA CYS A 96 -5.99 6.99 -4.98
C CYS A 96 -6.03 6.11 -6.23
N LEU A 97 -7.22 5.64 -6.64
CA LEU A 97 -7.37 4.84 -7.86
C LEU A 97 -7.11 5.67 -9.12
N ILE A 98 -7.59 6.91 -9.15
CA ILE A 98 -7.33 7.85 -10.26
C ILE A 98 -5.85 8.26 -10.29
N ALA A 99 -5.24 8.43 -9.13
CA ALA A 99 -3.84 8.79 -9.00
C ALA A 99 -2.87 7.63 -9.29
N ASN A 100 -3.38 6.40 -9.39
CA ASN A 100 -2.59 5.21 -9.70
C ASN A 100 -2.24 5.17 -11.20
N THR A 101 -0.97 5.43 -11.52
CA THR A 101 -0.35 5.26 -12.85
C THR A 101 0.90 4.41 -12.68
#